data_AF-A0A965QU22-F1
#
_entry.id   AF-A0A965QU22-F1
#
_cell.length_a   1.000
_cell.length_b   1.000
_cell.length_c   1.000
_cell.angle_alpha   90.00
_cell.angle_beta   90.00
_cell.angle_gamma   90.00
#
_symmetry.space_group_name_H-M   'P 1'
#
loop_
_entity.id
_entity.type
_entity.pdbx_description
1 polymer ?
#
loop_
_entity_poly.entity_id
_entity_poly.type
_entity_poly.pdbx_seq_one_letter_code
_entity_poly.pdbx_strand_id
1 'polypeptide(L)' 'MRWEPAGDRSRGTLNNCGHGKTPWGTYLGCEENWAFYFQTTVGGNLTDLETASRKRYGLPAAPVAASV' A
#
# COMPACT_ATOMS: atom_id res chain seq x y z
N MET A 1 12.67 -2.09 0.16
CA MET A 1 13.30 -1.67 -1.11
C MET A 1 14.33 -2.68 -1.61
N ARG A 2 13.94 -3.88 -2.08
CA ARG A 2 14.89 -4.84 -2.70
C ARG A 2 15.00 -4.65 -4.22
N TRP A 3 13.89 -4.29 -4.87
CA TRP A 3 13.81 -4.14 -6.33
C TRP A 3 13.96 -2.68 -6.79
N GLU A 4 13.63 -1.71 -5.93
CA GLU A 4 13.82 -0.28 -6.21
C GLU A 4 14.54 0.36 -5.00
N PRO A 5 15.89 0.29 -4.92
CA PRO A 5 16.66 0.77 -3.77
C PRO A 5 16.61 2.30 -3.56
N ALA A 6 16.52 3.06 -4.66
CA ALA A 6 16.49 4.52 -4.64
C ALA A 6 15.13 5.08 -4.18
N GLY A 7 14.05 4.30 -4.29
CA GLY A 7 12.72 4.72 -3.85
C GLY A 7 12.03 5.77 -4.73
N ASP A 8 12.53 6.00 -5.95
CA ASP A 8 12.00 6.97 -6.92
C ASP A 8 11.07 6.33 -7.98
N ARG A 9 10.85 5.02 -7.89
CA ARG A 9 10.02 4.23 -8.81
C ARG A 9 9.09 3.30 -8.04
N SER A 10 7.90 3.11 -8.60
CA SER A 10 6.84 2.23 -8.08
C SER A 10 6.32 1.32 -9.20
N ARG A 11 5.69 0.20 -8.82
CA ARG A 11 5.16 -0.79 -9.76
C ARG A 11 3.64 -0.73 -9.80
N GLY A 12 3.12 0.07 -10.72
CA GLY A 12 1.69 0.17 -11.02
C GLY A 12 0.90 1.05 -10.05
N THR A 13 -0.40 1.15 -10.32
CA THR A 13 -1.42 1.71 -9.44
C THR A 13 -2.51 0.67 -9.20
N LEU A 14 -3.16 0.68 -8.05
CA LEU A 14 -4.12 -0.36 -7.66
C LEU A 14 -5.39 0.20 -7.02
N ASN A 15 -6.47 -0.56 -7.18
CA ASN A 15 -7.78 -0.27 -6.62
C ASN A 15 -8.22 1.18 -6.84
N ASN A 16 -8.11 1.62 -8.10
CA ASN A 16 -8.48 2.95 -8.52
C ASN A 16 -10.01 3.09 -8.50
N CYS A 17 -10.52 4.05 -7.73
CA CYS A 17 -11.95 4.23 -7.50
C CYS A 17 -12.46 5.49 -8.23
N GLY A 18 -12.01 6.66 -7.76
CA GLY A 18 -12.35 7.96 -8.34
C GLY A 18 -11.37 8.42 -9.42
N HIS A 19 -11.73 9.50 -10.09
CA HIS A 19 -10.85 10.18 -11.03
C HIS A 19 -11.08 11.69 -11.09
N GLY A 20 -10.10 12.40 -11.65
CA GLY A 20 -10.18 13.82 -11.94
C GLY A 20 -9.52 14.15 -13.29
N LYS A 21 -10.02 15.19 -13.96
CA LYS A 21 -9.37 15.77 -15.13
C LYS A 21 -8.81 17.13 -14.76
N THR A 22 -7.53 17.34 -15.00
CA THR A 22 -6.89 18.62 -14.70
C THR A 22 -7.20 19.65 -15.80
N PRO A 23 -7.18 20.96 -15.48
CA PRO A 23 -7.34 22.02 -16.47
C PRO A 23 -6.28 22.03 -17.58
N TRP A 24 -5.10 21.45 -17.31
CA TRP A 24 -3.99 21.32 -18.26
C TRP A 24 -3.97 19.96 -18.99
N GLY A 25 -5.08 19.23 -18.98
CA GLY A 25 -5.29 18.09 -19.89
C GLY A 25 -4.72 16.75 -19.42
N THR A 26 -4.45 16.58 -18.13
CA THR A 26 -4.00 15.30 -17.56
C THR A 26 -5.10 14.59 -16.78
N TYR A 27 -4.95 13.26 -16.63
CA TYR A 27 -5.84 12.40 -15.86
C TYR A 27 -5.27 12.12 -14.48
N LEU A 28 -6.12 12.15 -13.46
CA LEU A 28 -5.82 11.72 -12.09
C LEU A 28 -6.68 10.49 -11.79
N GLY A 29 -6.05 9.37 -11.45
CA GLY A 29 -6.71 8.23 -10.81
C GLY A 29 -6.45 8.26 -9.32
N CYS A 30 -7.43 7.85 -8.49
CA CYS A 30 -7.29 7.83 -7.04
C CYS A 30 -7.33 6.39 -6.52
N GLU A 31 -6.26 5.95 -5.85
CA GLU A 31 -6.23 4.68 -5.11
C GLU A 31 -6.97 4.85 -3.78
N GLU A 32 -7.90 3.96 -3.47
CA GLU A 32 -8.74 4.11 -2.27
C GLU A 32 -8.43 3.00 -1.25
N ASN A 33 -8.93 1.79 -1.48
CA ASN A 33 -8.80 0.71 -0.50
C ASN A 33 -7.53 -0.11 -0.75
N TRP A 34 -6.39 0.56 -0.83
CA TRP A 34 -5.09 -0.08 -1.07
C TRP A 34 -4.65 -0.95 0.11
N ALA A 35 -5.05 -0.60 1.33
CA ALA A 35 -4.64 -1.29 2.55
C ALA A 35 -5.03 -2.77 2.59
N PHE A 36 -6.10 -3.18 1.89
CA PHE A 36 -6.55 -4.58 1.85
C PHE A 36 -5.58 -5.51 1.10
N TYR A 37 -4.70 -4.95 0.27
CA TYR A 37 -3.75 -5.72 -0.54
C TYR A 37 -2.41 -5.92 0.17
N PHE A 38 -2.19 -5.32 1.34
CA PHE A 38 -0.94 -5.40 2.07
C PHE A 38 -1.12 -6.06 3.43
N GLN A 39 -0.26 -7.02 3.73
CA GLN A 39 -0.30 -7.77 4.99
C GLN A 39 1.12 -8.06 5.48
N THR A 40 1.24 -8.53 6.71
CA THR A 40 2.50 -9.06 7.25
C THR A 40 2.61 -10.55 6.96
N THR A 41 3.84 -11.03 6.85
CA THR A 41 4.14 -12.47 6.88
C THR A 41 4.22 -12.95 8.32
N VAL A 42 3.98 -14.25 8.54
CA VAL A 42 4.24 -14.88 9.85
C VAL A 42 5.66 -14.58 10.31
N GLY A 43 5.80 -14.16 11.57
CA GLY A 43 7.10 -13.79 12.16
C GLY A 43 7.64 -12.41 11.75
N GLY A 44 6.87 -11.62 10.99
CA GLY A 44 7.23 -10.23 10.69
C GLY A 44 7.24 -9.38 11.95
N ASN A 45 8.40 -8.79 12.28
CA ASN A 45 8.53 -7.91 13.43
C ASN A 45 8.22 -6.46 13.02
N LEU A 46 7.22 -5.86 13.64
CA LEU A 46 6.83 -4.47 13.41
C LEU A 46 7.29 -3.62 14.58
N THR A 47 7.84 -2.44 14.30
CA THR A 47 8.06 -1.41 15.31
C THR A 47 6.72 -0.84 15.81
N ASP A 48 6.74 -0.14 16.94
CA ASP A 48 5.55 0.51 17.49
C ASP A 48 4.95 1.55 16.52
N LEU A 49 5.82 2.30 15.81
CA LEU A 49 5.40 3.29 14.82
C LEU A 49 4.76 2.62 13.59
N GLU A 50 5.31 1.51 13.11
CA GLU A 50 4.69 0.75 12.03
C GLU A 50 3.35 0.16 12.46
N THR A 51 3.26 -0.37 13.68
CA THR A 51 2.01 -0.89 14.24
C THR A 51 0.94 0.20 14.33
N ALA A 52 1.30 1.38 14.84
CA ALA A 52 0.39 2.53 14.93
C ALA A 52 -0.06 3.02 13.55
N SER A 53 0.86 3.15 12.59
CA SER A 53 0.56 3.56 11.22
C SER A 53 -0.36 2.56 10.51
N ARG A 54 -0.05 1.26 10.59
CA ARG A 54 -0.84 0.20 9.96
C ARG A 54 -2.26 0.14 10.50
N LYS A 55 -2.41 0.29 11.83
CA LYS A 55 -3.73 0.41 12.48
C LYS A 55 -4.51 1.62 11.97
N ARG A 56 -3.85 2.78 11.82
CA ARG A 56 -4.48 4.01 11.32
C ARG A 56 -5.03 3.84 9.89
N TYR A 57 -4.30 3.14 9.03
CA TYR A 57 -4.71 2.89 7.64
C TYR A 57 -5.57 1.64 7.44
N GLY A 58 -5.89 0.89 8.51
CA GLY A 58 -6.79 -0.26 8.45
C GLY A 58 -6.18 -1.52 7.82
N LEU A 59 -4.85 -1.68 7.86
CA LEU A 59 -4.22 -2.91 7.39
C LEU A 59 -4.60 -4.09 8.31
N PRO A 60 -4.79 -5.31 7.76
CA PRO A 60 -5.06 -6.50 8.57
C PRO A 60 -3.96 -6.74 9.62
N ALA A 61 -4.38 -7.00 10.87
CA ALA A 61 -3.47 -7.30 11.96
C ALA A 61 -2.99 -8.76 11.94
N ALA A 62 -3.80 -9.67 11.40
CA ALA A 62 -3.45 -11.07 11.26
C ALA A 62 -2.49 -11.26 10.06
N PRO A 63 -1.32 -11.89 10.24
CA PRO A 63 -0.46 -12.24 9.12
C PRO A 63 -1.12 -13.31 8.25
N VAL A 64 -0.89 -13.24 6.94
CA VAL A 64 -1.17 -14.37 6.05
C VAL A 64 -0.23 -15.53 6.39
N ALA A 65 -0.76 -16.75 6.37
CA ALA A 65 0.05 -17.96 6.48
C ALA A 65 1.19 -17.88 5.44
N ALA A 66 2.42 -18.16 5.88
CA ALA A 66 3.60 -18.18 5.01
C ALA A 66 3.56 -19.42 4.12
N SER A 67 2.67 -19.44 3.13
CA SER A 67 2.56 -20.55 2.17
C SER A 67 1.70 -20.16 0.96
N VAL A 68 2.36 -19.52 -0.01
CA VAL A 68 2.28 -19.79 -1.45
C VAL A 68 3.67 -19.65 -2.05
#